data_AF-A0A661J686-F1
#
_entry.id   AF-A0A661J686-F1
#
_cell.length_a   1.000
_cell.length_b   1.000
_cell.length_c   1.000
_cell.angle_alpha   90.00
_cell.angle_beta   90.00
_cell.angle_gamma   90.00
#
_symmetry.space_group_name_H-M   'P 1'
#
loop_
_entity.id
_entity.type
_entity.pdbx_description
1 polymer ?
#
loop_
_entity_poly.entity_id
_entity_poly.type
_entity_poly.pdbx_seq_one_letter_code
_entity_poly.pdbx_strand_id
1 'polypeptide(L)' 'MAARVSPQQRSTLWIYQVDPHEIHYLKFILEAYEGLTTLTTLDPQKGLVQMAVPPGRHGSLKVLL' A
#
# COMPACT_ATOMS: atom_id res chain seq x y z
N MET A 1 11.24 20.15 -17.88
CA MET A 1 11.56 18.71 -18.06
C MET A 1 10.52 17.88 -17.32
N ALA A 2 9.48 17.38 -17.99
CA ALA A 2 8.57 16.40 -17.41
C ALA A 2 9.13 15.01 -17.72
N ALA A 3 9.70 14.34 -16.73
CA ALA A 3 10.15 12.96 -16.89
C ALA A 3 8.94 12.11 -17.28
N ARG A 4 8.96 11.54 -18.49
CA ARG A 4 7.98 10.55 -18.93
C ARG A 4 8.10 9.36 -17.98
N VAL A 5 7.17 9.23 -17.03
CA VAL A 5 7.03 8.03 -16.22
C VAL A 5 6.66 6.90 -17.17
N SER A 6 7.59 5.97 -17.40
CA SER A 6 7.35 4.80 -18.24
C SER A 6 6.16 4.02 -17.68
N PRO A 7 5.33 3.34 -18.50
CA PRO A 7 4.19 2.56 -18.00
C PRO A 7 4.58 1.54 -16.92
N GLN A 8 5.83 1.06 -16.92
CA GLN A 8 6.38 0.15 -15.91
C GLN A 8 6.73 0.82 -14.57
N GLN A 9 6.57 2.15 -14.42
CA GLN A 9 6.91 2.90 -13.21
C GLN A 9 5.71 3.33 -12.36
N ARG A 10 4.47 2.95 -12.75
CA ARG A 10 3.27 3.31 -11.98
C ARG A 10 3.02 2.30 -10.87
N SER A 11 2.74 2.81 -9.67
CA SER A 11 2.27 1.97 -8.57
C SER A 11 0.92 1.34 -8.91
N THR A 12 0.73 0.09 -8.49
CA THR A 12 -0.58 -0.56 -8.54
C THR A 12 -1.36 -0.20 -7.28
N LEU A 13 -2.63 0.14 -7.41
CA LEU A 13 -3.50 0.44 -6.28
C LEU A 13 -4.27 -0.81 -5.91
N TRP A 14 -4.16 -1.24 -4.66
CA TRP A 14 -4.94 -2.34 -4.10
C TRP A 14 -5.86 -1.81 -3.01
N ILE A 15 -7.11 -2.26 -2.99
CA ILE A 15 -8.09 -1.90 -1.97
C ILE A 15 -8.35 -3.13 -1.11
N TYR A 16 -8.23 -2.96 0.20
CA TYR A 16 -8.47 -4.02 1.18
C TYR A 16 -9.38 -3.52 2.29
N GLN A 17 -10.11 -4.46 2.87
CA GLN A 17 -10.83 -4.26 4.11
C GLN A 17 -10.08 -4.99 5.22
N VAL A 18 -9.82 -4.28 6.32
CA VAL A 18 -9.18 -4.79 7.53
C VAL A 18 -10.08 -4.51 8.74
N ASP A 19 -9.74 -5.01 9.92
CA ASP A 19 -10.40 -4.54 11.14
C ASP A 19 -10.08 -3.04 11.34
N PRO A 20 -11.09 -2.16 11.56
CA PRO A 20 -10.89 -0.74 11.88
C PRO A 20 -9.83 -0.47 12.96
N HIS A 21 -9.75 -1.32 13.98
CA HIS A 21 -8.83 -1.18 15.10
C HIS A 21 -7.39 -1.57 14.74
N GLU A 22 -7.21 -2.33 13.65
CA GLU A 22 -5.89 -2.79 13.18
C GLU A 22 -5.25 -1.86 12.14
N ILE A 23 -5.96 -0.85 11.63
CA ILE A 23 -5.42 0.06 10.59
C ILE A 23 -4.08 0.67 11.03
N HIS A 24 -3.97 1.12 12.29
CA HIS A 24 -2.73 1.69 12.80
C HIS A 24 -1.62 0.65 12.96
N TYR A 25 -1.97 -0.56 13.38
CA TYR A 25 -1.03 -1.67 13.51
C TYR A 25 -0.47 -2.08 12.13
N LEU A 26 -1.35 -2.26 11.14
CA LEU A 26 -0.95 -2.55 9.76
C LEU A 26 -0.06 -1.44 9.19
N LYS A 27 -0.45 -0.18 9.38
CA LYS A 27 0.34 0.97 8.92
C LYS A 27 1.75 0.95 9.52
N PHE A 28 1.86 0.71 10.83
CA PHE A 28 3.14 0.63 11.53
C PHE A 28 4.05 -0.46 10.95
N ILE A 29 3.51 -1.65 10.69
CA ILE A 29 4.27 -2.74 10.06
C ILE A 29 4.77 -2.32 8.68
N LEU A 30 3.90 -1.75 7.84
CA LEU A 30 4.27 -1.37 6.47
C LEU A 30 5.32 -0.26 6.44
N GLU A 31 5.26 0.70 7.37
CA GLU A 31 6.25 1.77 7.51
C GLU A 31 7.63 1.27 7.94
N ALA A 32 7.71 0.12 8.61
CA ALA A 32 8.98 -0.53 8.93
C ALA A 32 9.70 -1.10 7.69
N TYR A 33 8.98 -1.28 6.57
CA TYR A 33 9.56 -1.73 5.30
C TYR A 33 9.66 -0.58 4.31
N GLU A 34 10.80 0.13 4.32
CA GLU A 34 11.03 1.25 3.42
C GLU A 34 10.77 0.89 1.95
N GLY A 35 9.93 1.70 1.30
CA GLY A 35 9.61 1.57 -0.12
C GLY A 35 8.77 0.34 -0.49
N LEU A 36 8.16 -0.36 0.48
CA LEU A 36 7.30 -1.52 0.20
C LEU A 36 5.93 -1.09 -0.36
N THR A 37 5.27 -0.15 0.30
CA THR A 37 4.00 0.45 -0.15
C THR A 37 3.68 1.69 0.69
N THR A 38 2.80 2.55 0.18
CA THR A 38 2.12 3.57 0.99
C THR A 38 0.71 3.09 1.32
N LEU A 39 0.30 3.20 2.59
CA LEU A 39 -1.07 2.90 3.02
C LEU A 39 -1.86 4.20 3.24
N THR A 40 -3.03 4.29 2.61
CA THR A 40 -3.99 5.39 2.77
C THR A 40 -5.30 4.83 3.31
N THR A 41 -5.79 5.34 4.42
CA THR A 41 -7.12 4.99 4.93
C THR A 41 -8.19 5.69 4.09
N LEU A 42 -9.10 4.91 3.49
CA LEU A 42 -10.23 5.43 2.71
C LEU A 42 -11.49 5.60 3.58
N ASP A 43 -11.78 4.63 4.44
CA ASP A 43 -12.88 4.66 5.40
C ASP A 43 -12.45 3.99 6.71
N PRO A 44 -12.12 4.76 7.77
CA PRO A 44 -11.65 4.20 9.02
C PRO A 44 -12.73 3.39 9.76
N GLN A 45 -14.01 3.72 9.60
CA GLN A 45 -15.09 3.01 10.32
C GLN A 45 -15.36 1.64 9.72
N LYS A 46 -15.18 1.50 8.40
CA LYS A 46 -15.34 0.22 7.70
C LYS A 46 -14.04 -0.57 7.56
N GLY A 47 -12.90 0.01 7.97
CA GLY A 47 -11.60 -0.62 7.81
C GLY A 47 -11.11 -0.62 6.35
N LEU A 48 -11.58 0.31 5.52
CA LEU A 48 -11.21 0.36 4.10
C LEU A 48 -9.90 1.11 3.92
N VAL A 49 -8.90 0.44 3.35
CA VAL A 49 -7.57 1.00 3.09
C VAL A 49 -7.15 0.78 1.63
N GLN A 50 -6.33 1.68 1.12
CA GLN A 50 -5.67 1.59 -0.17
C GLN A 50 -4.16 1.45 0.02
N MET A 51 -3.57 0.50 -0.68
CA MET A 51 -2.12 0.35 -0.77
C MET A 51 -1.63 0.73 -2.16
N ALA A 52 -0.66 1.65 -2.23
CA ALA A 52 0.04 2.01 -3.46
C ALA A 52 1.36 1.22 -3.53
N VAL A 53 1.33 0.10 -4.26
CA VAL A 53 2.44 -0.83 -4.38
C VAL A 53 3.36 -0.42 -5.53
N PRO A 54 4.63 -0.06 -5.28
CA PRO A 54 5.57 0.26 -6.33
C PRO A 54 5.81 -0.92 -7.28
N PRO A 55 6.15 -0.66 -8.55
CA PRO A 55 6.48 -1.72 -9.48
C PRO A 55 7.68 -2.54 -9.00
N GLY A 56 7.59 -3.86 -9.17
CA GLY A 56 8.64 -4.79 -8.72
C GLY A 56 8.56 -5.16 -7.23
N ARG A 57 7.59 -4.66 -6.47
CA ARG A 57 7.40 -4.97 -5.04
C ARG A 57 6.22 -5.89 -4.73
N HIS A 58 5.43 -6.27 -5.74
CA HIS A 58 4.23 -7.12 -5.58
C HIS A 58 4.52 -8.45 -4.87
N GLY A 59 5.65 -9.09 -5.17
CA GLY A 59 6.03 -10.37 -4.56
C GLY A 59 6.37 -10.26 -3.06
N SER A 60 6.97 -9.15 -2.64
CA SER A 60 7.33 -8.92 -1.23
C SER A 60 6.10 -8.69 -0.35
N LEU A 61 5.05 -8.06 -0.89
CA LEU A 61 3.80 -7.82 -0.17
C LEU A 61 2.97 -9.09 0.05
N LYS A 62 3.00 -10.04 -0.89
CA LYS A 62 2.23 -11.29 -0.82
C LYS A 62 2.68 -12.24 0.31
N VAL A 63 3.86 -11.99 0.89
CA VAL A 63 4.35 -12.75 2.05
C VAL A 63 3.82 -12.16 3.36
N LEU A 64 3.41 -10.89 3.35
CA LEU A 64 2.99 -10.15 4.53
C LEU A 64 1.47 -10.22 4.79
N LEU A 65 0.68 -10.56 3.77
CA LEU A 65 -0.79 -10.57 3.73
C LEU A 65 -1.27 -11.80 2.96
#